data_AF-A0A9P7VZ40-F1
#
_entry.id   AF-A0A9P7VZ40-F1
#
_cell.length_a   1.000
_cell.length_b   1.000
_cell.length_c   1.000
_cell.angle_alpha   90.00
_cell.angle_beta   90.00
_cell.angle_gamma   90.00
#
_symmetry.space_group_name_H-M   'P 1'
#
loop_
_entity.id
_entity.type
_entity.pdbx_description
1 polymer ?
#
loop_
_entity_poly.entity_id
_entity_poly.type
_entity_poly.pdbx_seq_one_letter_code
_entity_poly.pdbx_strand_id
1 'polypeptide(L)'
;LFKVARHLFINSSEVFSTMFSLPQGNNVGVMDRSDDEHPLVLQEVQSTDFENVLMALVKSYCRTTPILSKDAWISVLKLASMWGMHGARRLAIRELTKLKMSDADRVVYGKEYAVVDWVISGYRNLGRRRNGITSEDVSRL
;
A
#
# COMPACT_ATOMS: atom_id res chain seq x y z
N LEU A 1 15.87 -8.72 8.80
CA LEU A 1 15.01 -9.79 8.27
C LEU A 1 13.70 -9.79 9.06
N PHE A 2 12.54 -9.89 8.40
CA PHE A 2 11.24 -9.96 9.05
C PHE A 2 10.76 -11.41 9.11
N LYS A 3 10.36 -11.88 10.30
CA LYS A 3 9.77 -13.22 10.48
C LYS A 3 8.26 -13.07 10.64
N VAL A 4 7.51 -13.46 9.61
CA VAL A 4 6.07 -13.22 9.53
C VAL A 4 5.34 -14.48 9.07
N ALA A 5 4.16 -14.71 9.64
CA ALA A 5 3.35 -15.85 9.27
C ALA A 5 2.78 -15.71 7.84
N ARG A 6 3.08 -16.69 6.97
CA ARG A 6 2.70 -16.70 5.54
C ARG A 6 1.19 -16.50 5.32
N HIS A 7 0.36 -17.06 6.20
CA HIS A 7 -1.10 -16.96 6.08
C HIS A 7 -1.62 -15.51 6.08
N LEU A 8 -0.92 -14.57 6.72
CA LEU A 8 -1.29 -13.15 6.68
C LEU A 8 -1.24 -12.59 5.26
N PHE A 9 -0.29 -13.06 4.44
CA PHE A 9 -0.13 -12.64 3.05
C PHE A 9 -1.02 -13.46 2.12
N ILE A 10 -1.05 -14.78 2.27
CA ILE A 10 -1.88 -15.69 1.44
C ILE A 10 -3.35 -15.29 1.51
N ASN A 11 -3.86 -14.99 2.72
CA ASN A 11 -5.27 -14.61 2.90
C ASN A 11 -5.58 -13.20 2.40
N SER A 12 -4.56 -12.37 2.23
CA SER A 12 -4.71 -10.95 1.87
C SER A 12 -4.42 -10.67 0.41
N SER A 13 -3.73 -11.57 -0.30
CA SER A 13 -3.22 -11.35 -1.66
C SER A 13 -3.22 -12.64 -2.47
N GLU A 14 -3.88 -12.62 -3.63
CA GLU A 14 -3.82 -13.69 -4.61
C GLU A 14 -2.42 -13.85 -5.21
N VAL A 15 -1.66 -12.76 -5.33
CA VAL A 15 -0.26 -12.76 -5.80
C VAL A 15 0.59 -13.63 -4.87
N PHE A 16 0.53 -13.38 -3.56
CA PHE A 16 1.26 -14.18 -2.59
C PHE A 16 0.71 -15.60 -2.48
N SER A 17 -0.62 -15.78 -2.50
CA SER A 17 -1.23 -17.11 -2.50
C SER A 17 -0.73 -17.97 -3.66
N THR A 18 -0.71 -17.41 -4.86
CA THR A 18 -0.20 -18.08 -6.07
C THR A 18 1.29 -18.35 -5.95
N MET A 19 2.07 -17.33 -5.56
CA MET A 19 3.52 -17.46 -5.39
C MET A 19 3.91 -18.61 -4.44
N PHE A 20 3.18 -18.79 -3.34
CA PHE A 20 3.45 -19.86 -2.38
C PHE A 20 2.88 -21.22 -2.78
N SER A 21 1.96 -21.28 -3.75
CA SER A 21 1.31 -22.52 -4.19
C SER A 21 1.99 -23.14 -5.42
N LEU A 22 2.76 -22.37 -6.19
CA LEU A 22 3.42 -22.87 -7.40
C LEU A 22 4.55 -23.87 -7.02
N PRO A 23 4.62 -25.04 -7.69
CA PRO A 23 5.71 -25.98 -7.47
C PRO A 23 7.02 -25.33 -7.89
N GLN A 24 7.97 -25.28 -6.96
CA GLN A 24 9.28 -24.71 -7.22
C GLN A 24 10.05 -25.68 -8.12
N GLY A 25 10.10 -25.39 -9.43
CA GLY A 25 10.73 -26.26 -10.41
C GLY A 25 12.20 -26.57 -10.08
N ASN A 26 12.66 -27.75 -10.51
CA ASN A 26 13.94 -28.46 -10.23
C ASN A 26 15.28 -27.70 -10.37
N ASN A 27 15.31 -26.37 -10.33
CA ASN A 27 16.55 -25.62 -10.13
C ASN A 27 16.96 -25.74 -8.66
N VAL A 28 17.84 -26.70 -8.41
CA VAL A 28 18.63 -26.88 -7.18
C VAL A 28 19.15 -25.52 -6.72
N GLY A 29 18.51 -24.92 -5.72
CA GLY A 29 18.83 -23.58 -5.22
C GLY A 29 17.62 -22.78 -4.69
N VAL A 30 16.39 -23.19 -4.99
CA VAL A 30 15.18 -22.59 -4.39
C VAL A 30 14.55 -23.56 -3.38
N MET A 31 15.35 -23.97 -2.39
CA MET A 31 14.76 -24.52 -1.16
C MET A 31 13.78 -23.49 -0.61
N ASP A 32 12.60 -23.98 -0.22
CA ASP A 32 11.52 -23.26 0.47
C ASP A 32 12.04 -21.97 1.12
N ARG A 33 11.81 -20.81 0.47
CA ARG A 33 12.31 -19.50 0.93
C ARG A 33 11.67 -19.12 2.27
N SER A 34 12.06 -19.81 3.33
CA SER A 34 11.34 -19.96 4.59
C SER A 34 12.28 -20.01 5.79
N ASP A 35 13.58 -20.11 5.55
CA ASP A 35 14.61 -20.05 6.58
C ASP A 35 15.44 -18.77 6.45
N ASP A 36 16.25 -18.50 7.47
CA ASP A 36 17.04 -17.29 7.57
C ASP A 36 18.15 -17.22 6.50
N GLU A 37 18.55 -18.37 5.93
CA GLU A 37 19.59 -18.51 4.91
C GLU A 37 19.06 -18.24 3.49
N HIS A 38 17.75 -18.47 3.28
CA HIS A 38 17.09 -18.31 1.99
C HIS A 38 15.81 -17.46 2.10
N PRO A 39 15.90 -16.16 2.46
CA PRO A 39 14.72 -15.34 2.64
C PRO A 39 14.02 -15.02 1.30
N LEU A 40 12.73 -14.72 1.38
CA LEU A 40 12.02 -14.09 0.28
C LEU A 40 12.47 -12.63 0.13
N VAL A 41 13.23 -12.34 -0.93
CA VAL A 41 13.68 -10.98 -1.24
C VAL A 41 12.61 -10.23 -2.02
N LEU A 42 12.11 -9.14 -1.43
CA LEU A 42 11.19 -8.20 -2.07
C LEU A 42 12.01 -7.04 -2.65
N GLN A 43 12.22 -7.05 -3.96
CA GLN A 43 12.99 -6.01 -4.66
C GLN A 43 12.23 -4.67 -4.63
N GLU A 44 12.97 -3.57 -4.51
CA GLU A 44 12.42 -2.20 -4.54
C GLU A 44 11.43 -1.85 -3.42
N VAL A 45 11.45 -2.61 -2.32
CA VAL A 45 10.57 -2.38 -1.17
C VAL A 45 11.40 -1.90 0.01
N GLN A 46 11.08 -0.70 0.50
CA GLN A 46 11.69 -0.18 1.72
C GLN A 46 11.17 -0.95 2.94
N SER A 47 12.06 -1.20 3.91
CA SER A 47 11.70 -1.93 5.13
C SER A 47 10.59 -1.23 5.92
N THR A 48 10.59 0.11 5.95
CA THR A 48 9.56 0.93 6.59
C THR A 48 8.21 0.79 5.89
N ASP A 49 8.19 0.77 4.55
CA ASP A 49 6.95 0.55 3.80
C ASP A 49 6.36 -0.83 4.12
N PHE A 50 7.23 -1.85 4.19
CA PHE A 50 6.84 -3.20 4.54
C PHE A 50 6.28 -3.31 5.97
N GLU A 51 6.94 -2.67 6.94
CA GLU A 51 6.48 -2.63 8.33
C GLU A 51 5.08 -2.00 8.45
N ASN A 52 4.80 -0.94 7.71
CA ASN A 52 3.48 -0.30 7.69
C ASN A 52 2.39 -1.25 7.16
N VAL A 53 2.68 -2.03 6.11
CA VAL A 53 1.75 -3.08 5.61
C VAL A 53 1.52 -4.15 6.66
N LEU A 54 2.58 -4.63 7.31
CA LEU A 54 2.46 -5.63 8.37
C LEU A 54 1.56 -5.13 9.50
N MET A 55 1.76 -3.88 9.94
CA MET A 55 0.94 -3.28 10.98
C MET A 55 -0.53 -3.20 10.56
N ALA A 56 -0.81 -2.83 9.31
CA ALA A 56 -2.17 -2.79 8.78
C ALA A 56 -2.81 -4.19 8.72
N LEU A 57 -2.08 -5.21 8.24
CA LEU A 57 -2.57 -6.59 8.13
C LEU A 57 -2.84 -7.21 9.51
N VAL A 58 -1.90 -7.08 10.45
CA VAL A 58 -2.04 -7.61 11.81
C VAL A 58 -3.20 -6.95 12.53
N LYS A 59 -3.32 -5.61 12.46
CA LYS A 59 -4.42 -4.90 13.12
C LYS A 59 -5.77 -5.27 12.50
N SER A 60 -5.85 -5.41 11.18
CA SER A 60 -7.05 -5.89 10.50
C SER A 60 -7.43 -7.32 10.91
N TYR A 61 -6.45 -8.21 11.03
CA TYR A 61 -6.65 -9.59 11.50
C TYR A 61 -7.20 -9.61 12.94
N CYS A 62 -6.65 -8.76 13.81
CA CYS A 62 -7.12 -8.58 15.18
C CYS A 62 -8.42 -7.77 15.30
N ARG A 63 -9.06 -7.38 14.19
CA ARG A 63 -10.27 -6.52 14.17
C ARG A 63 -10.09 -5.19 14.92
N THR A 64 -8.90 -4.62 14.84
CA THR A 64 -8.55 -3.33 15.43
C THR A 64 -8.14 -2.34 14.35
N THR A 65 -8.32 -1.05 14.60
CA THR A 65 -7.90 0.00 13.65
C THR A 65 -6.44 0.38 13.93
N PRO A 66 -5.52 0.22 12.96
CA PRO A 66 -4.16 0.69 13.10
C PRO A 66 -4.15 2.24 13.15
N ILE A 67 -3.33 2.80 14.05
CA ILE A 67 -3.06 4.24 14.09
C ILE A 67 -1.76 4.44 13.32
N LEU A 68 -1.86 4.98 12.11
CA LEU A 68 -0.73 5.23 11.21
C LEU A 68 -0.75 6.71 10.76
N SER A 69 0.44 7.24 10.48
CA SER A 69 0.58 8.56 9.85
C SER A 69 0.07 8.54 8.41
N LYS A 70 -0.08 9.72 7.80
CA LYS A 70 -0.44 9.84 6.38
C LYS A 70 0.55 9.07 5.50
N ASP A 71 1.84 9.29 5.72
CA ASP A 71 2.90 8.67 4.90
C ASP A 71 2.93 7.15 5.08
N ALA A 72 2.71 6.67 6.31
CA ALA A 72 2.57 5.24 6.57
C ALA A 72 1.36 4.64 5.84
N TRP A 73 0.22 5.33 5.81
CA TRP A 73 -0.92 4.88 5.02
C TRP A 73 -0.68 4.92 3.51
N ILE A 74 0.13 5.87 3.01
CA ILE A 74 0.55 5.90 1.60
C ILE A 74 1.43 4.69 1.30
N SER A 75 2.37 4.31 2.19
CA SER A 75 3.14 3.06 2.05
C SER A 75 2.23 1.83 1.97
N VAL A 76 1.21 1.75 2.83
CA VAL A 76 0.22 0.66 2.80
C VAL A 76 -0.53 0.67 1.46
N LEU A 77 -0.99 1.83 0.99
CA LEU A 77 -1.71 1.96 -0.27
C LEU A 77 -0.85 1.51 -1.46
N LYS A 78 0.42 1.92 -1.50
CA LYS A 78 1.41 1.57 -2.53
C LYS A 78 1.60 0.06 -2.62
N LEU A 79 2.03 -0.56 -1.53
CA LEU A 79 2.34 -1.98 -1.52
C LEU A 79 1.08 -2.85 -1.63
N ALA A 80 -0.04 -2.45 -1.04
CA ALA A 80 -1.30 -3.16 -1.19
C ALA A 80 -1.82 -3.13 -2.63
N SER A 81 -1.60 -2.02 -3.35
CA SER A 81 -1.93 -1.94 -4.78
C SER A 81 -1.00 -2.82 -5.62
N MET A 82 0.30 -2.77 -5.34
CA MET A 82 1.31 -3.59 -6.03
C MET A 82 1.07 -5.10 -5.87
N TRP A 83 0.68 -5.53 -4.67
CA TRP A 83 0.53 -6.95 -4.34
C TRP A 83 -0.91 -7.46 -4.43
N GLY A 84 -1.84 -6.68 -4.99
CA GLY A 84 -3.24 -7.09 -5.11
C GLY A 84 -3.93 -7.33 -3.76
N MET A 85 -3.51 -6.63 -2.70
CA MET A 85 -4.12 -6.75 -1.37
C MET A 85 -5.38 -5.89 -1.27
N HIS A 86 -6.47 -6.30 -1.91
CA HIS A 86 -7.68 -5.50 -2.03
C HIS A 86 -8.26 -5.03 -0.69
N GLY A 87 -8.21 -5.87 0.36
CA GLY A 87 -8.66 -5.52 1.71
C GLY A 87 -7.83 -4.39 2.33
N ALA A 88 -6.50 -4.54 2.34
CA ALA A 88 -5.57 -3.52 2.85
C ALA A 88 -5.64 -2.23 2.03
N ARG A 89 -5.78 -2.33 0.70
CA ARG A 89 -5.94 -1.18 -0.20
C ARG A 89 -7.19 -0.38 0.15
N ARG A 90 -8.34 -1.04 0.32
CA ARG A 90 -9.59 -0.35 0.74
C ARG A 90 -9.45 0.30 2.10
N LEU A 91 -8.80 -0.37 3.04
CA LEU A 91 -8.54 0.18 4.38
C LEU A 91 -7.68 1.45 4.29
N ALA A 92 -6.58 1.43 3.53
CA ALA A 92 -5.71 2.58 3.36
C ALA A 92 -6.43 3.78 2.72
N ILE A 93 -7.23 3.55 1.66
CA ILE A 93 -8.03 4.61 1.03
C ILE A 93 -9.02 5.21 2.03
N ARG A 94 -9.70 4.37 2.81
CA ARG A 94 -10.67 4.83 3.82
C ARG A 94 -10.00 5.72 4.87
N GLU A 95 -8.86 5.31 5.41
CA GLU A 95 -8.18 6.08 6.45
C GLU A 95 -7.51 7.35 5.89
N LEU A 96 -6.88 7.29 4.72
CA LEU A 96 -6.34 8.48 4.04
C LEU A 96 -7.41 9.51 3.71
N THR A 97 -8.62 9.07 3.33
CA THR A 97 -9.74 9.98 3.04
C THR A 97 -10.16 10.79 4.27
N LYS A 98 -10.02 10.22 5.48
CA LYS A 98 -10.31 10.92 6.75
C LYS A 98 -9.19 11.89 7.13
N LEU A 99 -7.95 11.61 6.71
CA LEU A 99 -6.81 12.47 6.99
C LEU A 99 -6.84 13.73 6.11
N LYS A 100 -6.26 14.81 6.62
CA LYS A 100 -6.12 16.05 5.86
C LYS A 100 -5.04 15.88 4.79
N MET A 101 -5.47 15.81 3.53
CA MET A 101 -4.60 15.86 2.35
C MET A 101 -4.82 17.17 1.60
N SER A 102 -3.78 17.73 1.00
CA SER A 102 -3.94 18.84 0.07
C SER A 102 -4.75 18.38 -1.15
N ASP A 103 -5.44 19.30 -1.82
CA ASP A 103 -6.18 18.92 -3.03
C ASP A 103 -5.24 18.48 -4.17
N ALA A 104 -4.00 18.99 -4.22
CA ALA A 104 -2.97 18.51 -5.13
C ALA A 104 -2.55 17.06 -4.79
N ASP A 105 -2.26 16.74 -3.52
CA ASP A 105 -1.96 15.37 -3.06
C ASP A 105 -3.08 14.41 -3.44
N ARG A 106 -4.36 14.83 -3.28
CA ARG A 106 -5.52 14.02 -3.68
C ARG A 106 -5.52 13.70 -5.17
N VAL A 107 -5.17 14.67 -6.02
CA VAL A 107 -5.09 14.41 -7.46
C VAL A 107 -3.93 13.47 -7.79
N VAL A 108 -2.74 13.72 -7.23
CA VAL A 108 -1.53 12.92 -7.48
C VAL A 108 -1.76 11.47 -7.08
N TYR A 109 -2.08 11.23 -5.79
CA TYR A 109 -2.31 9.87 -5.30
C TYR A 109 -3.58 9.24 -5.88
N GLY A 110 -4.59 10.06 -6.19
CA GLY A 110 -5.80 9.61 -6.85
C GLY A 110 -5.52 9.06 -8.24
N LYS A 111 -4.64 9.69 -9.01
CA LYS A 111 -4.20 9.19 -10.32
C LYS A 111 -3.31 7.97 -10.17
N GLU A 112 -2.27 8.06 -9.34
CA GLU A 112 -1.27 7.00 -9.15
C GLU A 112 -1.90 5.68 -8.70
N TYR A 113 -2.84 5.74 -7.76
CA TYR A 113 -3.48 4.55 -7.20
C TYR A 113 -4.90 4.31 -7.70
N ALA A 114 -5.33 5.01 -8.76
CA ALA A 114 -6.67 4.89 -9.35
C ALA A 114 -7.81 5.04 -8.32
N VAL A 115 -7.78 6.12 -7.54
CA VAL A 115 -8.84 6.53 -6.60
C VAL A 115 -9.58 7.74 -7.20
N VAL A 116 -10.56 7.44 -8.06
CA VAL A 116 -11.28 8.44 -8.88
C VAL A 116 -11.90 9.56 -8.04
N ASP A 117 -12.48 9.24 -6.88
CA ASP A 117 -13.10 10.23 -6.00
C ASP A 117 -12.09 11.28 -5.51
N TRP A 118 -10.83 10.90 -5.28
CA TRP A 118 -9.79 11.84 -4.90
C TRP A 118 -9.40 12.75 -6.06
N VAL A 119 -9.32 12.20 -7.28
CA VAL A 119 -9.03 12.99 -8.49
C VAL A 119 -10.13 14.04 -8.71
N ILE A 120 -11.40 13.61 -8.70
CA ILE A 120 -12.55 14.51 -8.92
C ILE A 120 -12.62 15.58 -7.84
N SER A 121 -12.56 15.17 -6.57
CA SER A 121 -12.66 16.14 -5.46
C SER A 121 -11.48 17.10 -5.41
N GLY A 122 -10.27 16.62 -5.69
CA GLY A 122 -9.05 17.43 -5.74
C GLY A 122 -9.14 18.52 -6.82
N TYR A 123 -9.42 18.15 -8.07
CA TYR A 123 -9.58 19.14 -9.15
C TYR A 123 -10.72 20.12 -8.91
N ARG A 124 -11.88 19.63 -8.45
CA ARG A 124 -13.04 20.47 -8.13
C ARG A 124 -12.70 21.52 -7.06
N ASN A 125 -11.98 21.12 -6.02
CA ASN A 125 -11.60 22.03 -4.95
C ASN A 125 -10.55 23.03 -5.41
N LEU A 126 -9.53 22.59 -6.15
CA LEU A 126 -8.52 23.47 -6.75
C LEU A 126 -9.16 24.55 -7.63
N GLY A 127 -10.08 24.19 -8.51
CA GLY A 127 -10.77 25.14 -9.40
C GLY A 127 -11.72 26.11 -8.69
N ARG A 128 -12.13 25.82 -7.45
CA ARG A 128 -13.04 26.66 -6.64
C ARG A 128 -12.31 27.53 -5.61
N ARG A 129 -11.00 27.36 -5.42
CA ARG A 129 -10.23 28.17 -4.46
C ARG A 129 -10.18 29.62 -4.92
N ARG A 130 -10.47 30.56 -4.00
CA ARG A 130 -10.42 32.01 -4.26
C ARG A 130 -9.04 32.47 -4.74
N ASN A 131 -7.98 31.83 -4.27
CA ASN A 131 -6.60 32.15 -4.62
C ASN A 131 -6.13 31.44 -5.91
N GLY A 132 -7.01 30.69 -6.57
CA GLY A 132 -6.68 29.88 -7.75
C GLY A 132 -5.75 28.70 -7.44
N ILE A 133 -5.19 28.12 -8.51
CA ILE A 133 -4.13 27.10 -8.47
C ILE A 133 -2.81 27.83 -8.20
N THR A 134 -2.10 27.44 -7.15
CA THR A 134 -0.83 28.05 -6.75
C THR A 134 0.35 27.38 -7.47
N SER A 135 1.53 28.02 -7.48
CA SER A 135 2.74 27.41 -8.03
C SER A 135 3.11 26.10 -7.33
N GLU A 136 2.84 25.97 -6.03
CA GLU A 136 3.07 24.72 -5.28
C GLU A 136 2.12 23.60 -5.76
N ASP A 137 0.85 23.94 -6.03
CA ASP A 137 -0.09 22.97 -6.60
C ASP A 137 0.39 22.50 -7.98
N VAL A 138 0.93 23.40 -8.82
CA VAL A 138 1.47 23.06 -10.16
C VAL A 138 2.70 22.17 -10.05
N SER A 139 3.64 22.47 -9.15
CA SER A 139 4.85 21.66 -8.96
C SER A 139 4.55 20.23 -8.49
N ARG A 140 3.37 20.01 -7.90
CA ARG A 140 2.92 18.69 -7.44
C ARG A 140 2.18 17.87 -8.50
N LEU A 141 1.41 18.51 -9.38
CA LEU A 141 0.45 17.88 -10.31
C LEU A 141 1.07 17.27 -11.57
#